data_AF-A0A8S9RTF7-F1
#
_entry.id   AF-A0A8S9RTF7-F1
#
_cell.length_a   1.000
_cell.length_b   1.000
_cell.length_c   1.000
_cell.angle_alpha   90.00
_cell.angle_beta   90.00
_cell.angle_gamma   90.00
#
_symmetry.space_group_name_H-M   'P 1'
#
loop_
_entity.id
_entity.type
_entity.pdbx_description
1 polymer ?
#
loop_
_entity_poly.entity_id
_entity_poly.type
_entity_poly.pdbx_seq_one_letter_code
_entity_poly.pdbx_strand_id
1 'polypeptide(L)'
;MIAMIDYNLYLMKVTLVVNENPFIECKGKLNKQNKISQVFHCDGLLLCVLDDDDTKAIVWNPYWCQTRCLEFRYSHRPYRRDMFSYALGYEDKGSCRSYKFLRFIDQCVDYKTRDEFLWYEIYDFDSSLWKTLDITQHWRILCHQPGVSLKGNTYCWRWG
;
A
#
# COMPACT_ATOMS: atom_id res chain seq x y z
N MET A 1 15.62 -8.58 2.24
CA MET A 1 15.16 -7.22 1.92
C MET A 1 14.38 -7.26 0.63
N ILE A 2 13.34 -6.45 0.49
CA ILE A 2 12.62 -6.29 -0.77
C ILE A 2 12.91 -4.88 -1.26
N ALA A 3 13.32 -4.75 -2.51
CA ALA A 3 13.65 -3.48 -3.14
C ALA A 3 12.78 -3.29 -4.39
N MET A 4 12.31 -2.06 -4.60
CA MET A 4 11.71 -1.65 -5.85
C MET A 4 12.78 -0.94 -6.69
N ILE A 5 13.05 -1.45 -7.89
CA ILE A 5 13.99 -0.85 -8.85
C ILE A 5 13.29 -0.85 -10.21
N ASP A 6 13.27 0.30 -10.89
CA ASP A 6 12.64 0.46 -12.21
C ASP A 6 11.23 -0.16 -12.29
N TYR A 7 10.36 0.15 -11.32
CA TYR A 7 8.98 -0.35 -11.22
C TYR A 7 8.85 -1.88 -11.06
N ASN A 8 9.95 -2.57 -10.74
CA ASN A 8 9.99 -4.01 -10.51
C ASN A 8 10.37 -4.31 -9.06
N LEU A 9 9.79 -5.38 -8.52
CA LEU A 9 10.09 -5.85 -7.16
C LEU A 9 11.15 -6.94 -7.18
N TYR A 10 12.19 -6.74 -6.37
CA TYR A 10 13.32 -7.65 -6.22
C TYR A 10 13.42 -8.14 -4.78
N LEU A 11 13.51 -9.46 -4.62
CA LEU A 11 13.92 -10.07 -3.37
C LEU A 11 15.44 -10.05 -3.32
N MET A 12 15.98 -9.28 -2.39
CA MET A 12 17.41 -9.10 -2.21
C MET A 12 17.87 -9.72 -0.88
N LYS A 13 18.95 -10.48 -0.94
CA LYS A 13 19.70 -10.91 0.24
C LYS A 13 20.87 -9.96 0.43
N VAL A 14 20.89 -9.30 1.58
CA VAL A 14 22.04 -8.48 1.99
C VAL A 14 22.86 -9.33 2.94
N THR A 15 24.12 -9.56 2.61
CA THR A 15 25.05 -10.27 3.48
C THR A 15 26.00 -9.26 4.08
N LEU A 16 25.99 -9.14 5.41
CA LEU A 16 26.90 -8.30 6.17
C LEU A 16 28.00 -9.19 6.72
N VAL A 17 29.23 -8.99 6.25
CA VAL A 17 30.43 -9.66 6.77
C VAL A 17 31.23 -8.60 7.52
N VAL A 18 31.64 -8.92 8.75
CA VAL A 18 32.44 -8.00 9.58
C VAL A 18 33.78 -7.77 8.89
N ASN A 19 34.16 -6.50 8.69
CA ASN A 19 35.36 -6.03 7.99
C ASN A 19 35.36 -6.16 6.45
N GLU A 20 34.21 -6.41 5.82
CA GLU A 20 34.06 -6.33 4.36
C GLU A 20 32.88 -5.44 3.96
N ASN A 21 32.87 -5.02 2.69
CA ASN A 21 31.74 -4.27 2.16
C ASN A 21 30.51 -5.20 2.08
N PRO A 22 29.33 -4.74 2.54
CA PRO A 22 28.10 -5.49 2.36
C PRO A 22 27.85 -5.71 0.88
N PHE A 23 27.56 -6.95 0.49
CA PHE A 23 27.17 -7.26 -0.88
C PHE A 23 25.70 -7.70 -0.94
N ILE A 24 25.04 -7.28 -2.03
CA ILE A 24 23.62 -7.48 -2.28
C ILE A 24 23.47 -8.53 -3.37
N GLU A 25 22.79 -9.63 -3.04
CA GLU A 25 22.50 -10.70 -3.96
C GLU A 25 21.01 -10.67 -4.34
N CYS A 26 20.69 -10.62 -5.64
CA CYS A 26 19.31 -10.73 -6.12
C CYS A 26 18.87 -12.20 -6.07
N LYS A 27 17.92 -12.52 -5.18
CA LYS A 27 17.36 -13.87 -5.02
C LYS A 27 16.18 -14.14 -5.95
N GLY A 28 15.51 -13.11 -6.41
CA GLY A 28 14.39 -13.27 -7.31
C GLY A 28 13.76 -11.95 -7.72
N LYS A 29 13.06 -11.99 -8.85
CA LYS A 29 12.30 -10.86 -9.38
C LYS A 29 10.83 -11.26 -9.44
N LEU A 30 9.94 -10.41 -8.95
CA LEU A 30 8.50 -10.56 -9.18
C LEU A 30 8.23 -10.18 -10.63
N ASN A 31 8.25 -11.15 -11.54
CA ASN A 31 7.91 -10.96 -12.95
C ASN A 31 6.40 -10.81 -13.10
N LYS A 32 5.91 -9.58 -13.03
CA LYS A 32 4.60 -9.22 -13.56
C LYS A 32 4.80 -8.26 -14.73
N GLN A 33 3.97 -8.40 -15.76
CA GLN A 33 4.02 -7.55 -16.96
C GLN A 33 3.65 -6.08 -16.65
N ASN A 34 3.06 -5.82 -15.49
CA ASN A 34 2.55 -4.52 -15.08
C ASN A 34 3.58 -3.80 -14.21
N LYS A 35 3.80 -2.51 -14.49
CA LYS A 35 4.69 -1.66 -13.69
C LYS A 35 4.09 -1.40 -12.30
N ILE A 36 4.90 -1.55 -11.25
CA ILE A 36 4.50 -1.29 -9.87
C ILE A 36 4.87 0.15 -9.51
N SER A 37 3.88 0.96 -9.17
CA SER A 37 4.07 2.37 -8.80
C SER A 37 4.43 2.53 -7.32
N GLN A 38 3.79 1.77 -6.43
CA GLN A 38 3.99 1.87 -4.99
C GLN A 38 3.96 0.49 -4.32
N VAL A 39 4.75 0.35 -3.25
CA VAL A 39 4.82 -0.89 -2.46
C VAL A 39 4.74 -0.55 -0.98
N PHE A 40 3.81 -1.21 -0.29
CA PHE A 40 3.63 -1.11 1.15
C PHE A 40 3.94 -2.46 1.79
N HIS A 41 4.68 -2.44 2.89
CA HIS A 41 5.02 -3.65 3.64
C HIS A 41 4.37 -3.59 5.03
N CYS A 42 3.74 -4.69 5.43
CA CYS A 42 3.19 -4.88 6.76
C CYS A 42 3.43 -6.32 7.20
N ASP A 43 4.37 -6.52 8.13
CA ASP A 43 4.63 -7.82 8.79
C ASP A 43 4.84 -8.99 7.80
N GLY A 44 5.63 -8.75 6.76
CA GLY A 44 5.91 -9.73 5.72
C GLY A 44 4.92 -9.76 4.57
N LEU A 45 3.74 -9.15 4.72
CA LEU A 45 2.78 -8.97 3.63
C LEU A 45 3.15 -7.73 2.80
N LEU A 46 3.07 -7.86 1.48
CA LEU A 46 3.35 -6.78 0.54
C LEU A 46 2.09 -6.41 -0.22
N LEU A 47 1.78 -5.13 -0.27
CA LEU A 47 0.78 -4.54 -1.14
C LEU A 47 1.48 -3.78 -2.25
N CYS A 48 1.23 -4.14 -3.50
CA CYS A 48 1.80 -3.56 -4.70
C CYS A 48 0.68 -2.88 -5.49
N VAL A 49 0.80 -1.57 -5.67
CA VAL A 49 -0.11 -0.78 -6.51
C VAL A 49 0.49 -0.70 -7.91
N LEU A 50 -0.36 -0.88 -8.92
CA LEU A 50 0.07 -0.85 -10.32
C LEU A 50 -0.02 0.58 -10.89
N ASP A 51 0.92 0.92 -11.75
CA ASP A 51 0.99 2.22 -12.43
C ASP A 51 0.00 2.27 -13.60
N ASP A 52 -0.02 1.20 -14.39
CA ASP A 52 -0.84 1.11 -15.62
C ASP A 52 -2.30 0.72 -15.35
N ASP A 53 -2.63 0.28 -14.13
CA ASP A 53 -3.96 -0.25 -13.78
C ASP A 53 -4.36 0.18 -12.37
N ASP A 54 -5.14 1.25 -12.28
CA ASP A 54 -5.68 1.79 -11.03
C ASP A 54 -6.97 1.11 -10.58
N THR A 55 -7.41 0.05 -11.26
CA THR A 55 -8.58 -0.72 -10.88
C THR A 55 -8.25 -1.84 -9.90
N LYS A 56 -6.96 -2.14 -9.72
CA LYS A 56 -6.52 -3.26 -8.89
C LYS A 56 -5.22 -3.00 -8.13
N ALA A 57 -5.07 -3.69 -7.02
CA ALA A 57 -3.79 -3.88 -6.34
C ALA A 57 -3.45 -5.37 -6.25
N ILE A 58 -2.17 -5.65 -6.08
CA ILE A 58 -1.68 -7.00 -5.85
C ILE A 58 -1.21 -7.11 -4.42
N VAL A 59 -1.65 -8.15 -3.73
CA VAL A 59 -1.13 -8.50 -2.43
C VAL A 59 -0.28 -9.76 -2.56
N TRP A 60 0.95 -9.69 -2.10
CA TRP A 60 1.91 -10.77 -2.17
C TRP A 60 2.38 -11.16 -0.77
N ASN A 61 2.19 -12.43 -0.44
CA ASN A 61 2.80 -13.07 0.71
C ASN A 61 4.01 -13.89 0.24
N PRO A 62 5.25 -13.40 0.45
CA PRO A 62 6.46 -14.10 0.05
C PRO A 62 6.71 -15.39 0.85
N TYR A 63 6.20 -15.50 2.08
CA TYR A 63 6.41 -16.69 2.92
C TYR A 63 5.66 -17.92 2.39
N TRP A 64 4.44 -17.72 1.90
CA TRP A 64 3.61 -18.79 1.35
C TRP A 64 3.58 -18.79 -0.19
N CYS A 65 4.40 -17.96 -0.83
CA CYS A 65 4.39 -17.75 -2.27
C CYS A 65 2.99 -17.43 -2.83
N GLN A 66 2.12 -16.84 -2.01
CA GLN A 66 0.72 -16.61 -2.37
C GLN A 66 0.56 -15.19 -2.90
N THR A 67 -0.05 -15.09 -4.08
CA THR A 67 -0.38 -13.80 -4.69
C THR A 67 -1.89 -13.69 -4.84
N ARG A 68 -2.46 -12.58 -4.39
CA ARG A 68 -3.88 -12.24 -4.54
C ARG A 68 -4.01 -10.94 -5.31
N CYS A 69 -4.99 -10.86 -6.20
CA CYS A 69 -5.35 -9.63 -6.88
C CYS A 69 -6.60 -9.06 -6.21
N LEU A 70 -6.56 -7.79 -5.84
CA LEU A 70 -7.67 -7.06 -5.25
C LEU A 70 -8.22 -6.11 -6.29
N GLU A 71 -9.43 -6.36 -6.75
CA GLU A 71 -10.16 -5.41 -7.59
C GLU A 71 -10.85 -4.37 -6.69
N PHE A 72 -10.77 -3.11 -7.10
CA PHE A 72 -11.36 -2.01 -6.39
C PHE A 72 -12.80 -1.77 -6.86
N ARG A 73 -13.68 -1.34 -5.94
CA ARG A 73 -15.09 -1.09 -6.27
C ARG A 73 -15.31 0.13 -7.16
N TYR A 74 -14.44 1.14 -7.03
CA TYR A 74 -14.53 2.38 -7.79
C TYR A 74 -13.20 2.66 -8.48
N SER A 75 -13.25 2.79 -9.80
CA SER A 75 -12.11 3.08 -10.68
C SER A 75 -12.16 4.49 -11.27
N HIS A 76 -13.19 5.30 -10.95
CA HIS A 76 -13.31 6.61 -11.56
C HIS A 76 -12.30 7.58 -10.96
N ARG A 77 -11.25 7.89 -11.73
CA ARG A 77 -10.27 8.92 -11.40
C ARG A 77 -10.99 10.28 -11.42
N PRO A 78 -11.11 11.01 -10.29
CA PRO A 78 -11.42 12.42 -10.37
C PRO A 78 -10.32 13.10 -11.21
N TYR A 79 -10.73 13.98 -12.12
CA TYR A 79 -9.91 14.58 -13.16
C TYR A 79 -8.48 14.93 -12.70
N ARG A 80 -7.48 14.32 -13.36
CA ARG A 80 -6.04 14.58 -13.25
C ARG A 80 -5.40 14.30 -11.87
N ARG A 81 -4.66 13.18 -11.83
CA ARG A 81 -3.63 12.72 -10.86
C ARG A 81 -4.06 11.64 -9.87
N ASP A 82 -3.03 10.91 -9.44
CA ASP A 82 -2.94 9.74 -8.56
C ASP A 82 -3.43 10.03 -7.13
N MET A 83 -4.68 10.46 -6.99
CA MET A 83 -5.24 10.98 -5.73
C MET A 83 -5.47 9.90 -4.66
N PHE A 84 -5.36 8.62 -5.03
CA PHE A 84 -5.56 7.53 -4.08
C PHE A 84 -4.32 7.35 -3.21
N SER A 85 -4.55 7.43 -1.91
CA SER A 85 -3.60 7.05 -0.89
C SER A 85 -3.93 5.66 -0.35
N TYR A 86 -2.90 4.94 0.05
CA TYR A 86 -2.99 3.54 0.42
C TYR A 86 -2.30 3.28 1.76
N ALA A 87 -2.88 2.40 2.54
CA ALA A 87 -2.35 1.99 3.84
C ALA A 87 -2.62 0.51 4.08
N LEU A 88 -1.63 -0.20 4.61
CA LEU A 88 -1.73 -1.62 4.95
C LEU A 88 -1.47 -1.81 6.44
N GLY A 89 -2.38 -2.49 7.12
CA GLY A 89 -2.33 -2.75 8.55
C GLY A 89 -2.94 -4.10 8.90
N TYR A 90 -2.92 -4.44 10.18
CA TYR A 90 -3.65 -5.58 10.72
C TYR A 90 -4.15 -5.30 12.12
N GLU A 91 -5.21 -6.01 12.48
CA GLU A 91 -5.71 -6.10 13.84
C GLU A 91 -5.27 -7.44 14.45
N ASP A 92 -4.71 -7.39 15.65
CA ASP A 92 -4.30 -8.58 16.37
C ASP A 92 -5.52 -9.20 17.07
N LYS A 93 -5.95 -10.38 16.58
CA LYS A 93 -7.04 -11.16 17.19
C LYS A 93 -6.51 -12.24 18.16
N GLY A 94 -5.24 -12.17 18.56
CA GLY A 94 -4.59 -13.09 19.47
C GLY A 94 -4.11 -14.38 18.81
N SER A 95 -4.99 -15.10 18.10
CA SER A 95 -4.62 -16.34 17.39
C SER A 95 -4.20 -16.12 15.94
N CYS A 96 -4.62 -15.02 15.33
CA CYS A 96 -4.29 -14.66 13.96
C CYS A 96 -4.31 -13.14 13.76
N ARG A 97 -3.60 -12.68 12.73
CA ARG A 97 -3.62 -11.28 12.30
C ARG A 97 -4.67 -11.10 11.22
N SER A 98 -5.62 -10.21 11.49
CA SER A 98 -6.66 -9.82 10.53
C SER A 98 -6.17 -8.62 9.73
N TYR A 99 -5.68 -8.87 8.53
CA TYR A 99 -5.15 -7.81 7.69
C TYR A 99 -6.27 -6.91 7.17
N LYS A 100 -5.96 -5.63 7.03
CA LYS A 100 -6.84 -4.60 6.51
C LYS A 100 -6.07 -3.71 5.54
N PHE A 101 -6.70 -3.43 4.40
CA PHE A 101 -6.16 -2.54 3.39
C PHE A 101 -7.06 -1.32 3.25
N LEU A 102 -6.53 -0.15 3.56
CA LEU A 102 -7.23 1.12 3.47
C LEU A 102 -6.82 1.80 2.15
N ARG A 103 -7.83 2.24 1.39
CA ARG A 103 -7.71 3.08 0.22
C ARG A 103 -8.56 4.33 0.43
N PHE A 104 -8.01 5.50 0.17
CA PHE A 104 -8.73 6.74 0.43
C PHE A 104 -8.31 7.89 -0.49
N ILE A 105 -9.19 8.86 -0.62
CA ILE A 105 -8.94 10.16 -1.20
C ILE A 105 -9.13 11.19 -0.08
N ASP A 106 -8.05 11.93 0.22
CA ASP A 106 -8.07 13.07 1.12
C ASP A 106 -7.73 14.35 0.33
N GLN A 107 -8.04 15.51 0.88
CA GLN A 107 -7.98 16.80 0.21
C GLN A 107 -6.54 17.14 -0.18
N CYS A 108 -6.18 16.91 -1.45
CA CYS A 108 -4.92 17.37 -1.99
C CYS A 108 -5.00 18.89 -2.24
N VAL A 109 -3.91 19.58 -1.90
CA VAL A 109 -3.78 21.03 -1.89
C VAL A 109 -3.98 21.64 -3.30
N ASP A 110 -5.22 21.88 -3.70
CA ASP A 110 -5.50 22.81 -4.80
C ASP A 110 -6.61 23.78 -4.36
N TYR A 111 -6.21 25.00 -4.03
CA TYR A 111 -7.01 26.04 -3.41
C TYR A 111 -8.16 26.59 -4.29
N LYS A 112 -8.43 25.95 -5.44
CA LYS A 112 -9.31 26.49 -6.50
C LYS A 112 -10.65 25.79 -6.65
N THR A 113 -10.83 24.58 -6.15
CA THR A 113 -12.09 23.84 -6.30
C THR A 113 -12.56 23.34 -4.94
N ARG A 114 -13.63 23.96 -4.44
CA ARG A 114 -14.26 23.72 -3.13
C ARG A 114 -15.08 22.42 -3.03
N ASP A 115 -14.87 21.47 -3.93
CA ASP A 115 -15.51 20.16 -3.80
C ASP A 115 -14.59 19.24 -3.00
N GLU A 116 -14.86 19.19 -1.70
CA GLU A 116 -14.19 18.29 -0.76
C GLU A 116 -14.66 16.86 -1.01
N PHE A 117 -14.13 16.22 -2.05
CA PHE A 117 -14.39 14.80 -2.28
C PHE A 117 -13.54 13.96 -1.31
N LEU A 118 -14.14 13.64 -0.17
CA LEU A 118 -13.55 12.77 0.85
C LEU A 118 -14.15 11.38 0.72
N TRP A 119 -13.29 10.38 0.63
CA TRP A 119 -13.75 9.00 0.45
C TRP A 119 -12.76 8.01 1.02
N TYR A 120 -13.28 7.08 1.83
CA TYR A 120 -12.49 6.09 2.56
C TYR A 120 -13.10 4.71 2.37
N GLU A 121 -12.26 3.75 1.99
CA GLU A 121 -12.64 2.34 1.89
C GLU A 121 -11.61 1.45 2.55
N ILE A 122 -12.10 0.48 3.32
CA ILE A 122 -11.28 -0.59 3.88
C ILE A 122 -11.69 -1.91 3.26
N TYR A 123 -10.71 -2.65 2.77
CA TYR A 123 -10.82 -4.06 2.47
C TYR A 123 -10.41 -4.89 3.68
N ASP A 124 -11.30 -5.78 4.11
CA ASP A 124 -11.04 -6.77 5.13
C ASP A 124 -10.66 -8.10 4.45
N PHE A 125 -9.47 -8.61 4.76
CA PHE A 125 -8.94 -9.83 4.15
C PHE A 125 -9.60 -11.10 4.66
N ASP A 126 -10.15 -11.08 5.88
CA ASP A 126 -10.81 -12.25 6.47
C ASP A 126 -12.17 -12.45 5.80
N SER A 127 -12.95 -11.37 5.65
CA SER A 127 -14.25 -11.44 4.97
C SER A 127 -14.13 -11.35 3.45
N SER A 128 -12.97 -10.94 2.92
CA SER A 128 -12.76 -10.63 1.50
C SER A 128 -13.74 -9.57 0.97
N LEU A 129 -14.14 -8.62 1.83
CA LEU A 129 -15.15 -7.62 1.51
C LEU A 129 -14.60 -6.22 1.69
N TRP A 130 -15.10 -5.33 0.84
CA TRP A 130 -14.88 -3.90 0.96
C TRP A 130 -15.96 -3.27 1.84
N LYS A 131 -15.56 -2.34 2.70
CA LYS A 131 -16.43 -1.52 3.54
C LYS A 131 -16.10 -0.05 3.32
N THR A 132 -17.12 0.75 3.01
CA THR A 132 -16.99 2.21 2.93
C THR A 132 -17.06 2.77 4.34
N LEU A 133 -16.16 3.70 4.66
CA LEU A 133 -16.14 4.37 5.95
C LEU A 133 -16.72 5.77 5.80
N ASP A 134 -17.74 6.06 6.58
CA ASP A 134 -18.27 7.41 6.75
C ASP A 134 -17.56 8.06 7.94
N ILE A 135 -16.58 8.91 7.65
CA ILE A 135 -15.72 9.55 8.66
C ILE A 135 -15.96 11.05 8.61
N THR A 136 -16.39 11.61 9.74
CA THR A 136 -16.41 13.06 9.97
C THR A 136 -14.99 13.53 10.32
N GLN A 137 -14.25 13.99 9.31
CA GLN A 137 -12.85 14.39 9.50
C GLN A 137 -12.71 15.71 10.28
N HIS A 138 -11.77 15.70 11.22
CA HIS A 138 -11.27 16.89 11.93
C HIS A 138 -9.78 17.15 11.63
N TRP A 139 -9.20 16.38 10.71
CA TRP A 139 -7.77 16.34 10.40
C TRP A 139 -7.55 15.89 8.95
N ARG A 140 -6.42 16.27 8.36
CA ARG A 140 -6.07 16.02 6.95
C ARG A 140 -4.81 15.16 6.83
N ILE A 141 -4.82 14.22 5.89
CA ILE A 141 -3.68 13.40 5.50
C ILE A 141 -3.15 13.89 4.16
N LEU A 142 -1.85 14.09 4.06
CA LEU A 142 -1.24 14.46 2.78
C LEU A 142 -1.26 13.30 1.79
N CYS A 143 -1.83 13.56 0.63
CA CYS A 143 -1.75 12.69 -0.53
C CYS A 143 -0.28 12.43 -0.91
N HIS A 144 0.01 11.24 -1.44
CA HIS A 144 1.31 10.83 -1.99
C HIS A 144 2.46 10.66 -0.99
N GLN A 145 2.25 10.85 0.31
CA GLN A 145 3.24 10.50 1.33
C GLN A 145 3.05 9.04 1.75
N PRO A 146 4.04 8.15 1.54
CA PRO A 146 3.91 6.76 1.93
C PRO A 146 3.79 6.66 3.46
N GLY A 147 2.72 6.01 3.92
CA GLY A 147 2.56 5.62 5.31
C GLY A 147 3.48 4.44 5.64
N VAL A 148 3.92 4.38 6.90
CA VAL A 148 4.73 3.25 7.40
C VAL A 148 3.88 2.38 8.32
N SER A 149 4.01 1.07 8.22
CA SER A 149 3.36 0.14 9.14
C SER A 149 4.34 -0.30 10.23
N LEU A 150 3.92 -0.16 11.49
CA LEU A 150 4.67 -0.64 12.65
C LEU A 150 3.72 -1.37 13.61
N LYS A 151 4.01 -2.64 13.86
CA LYS A 151 3.19 -3.54 14.71
C LYS A 151 1.71 -3.56 14.32
N GLY A 152 1.42 -3.59 13.02
CA GLY A 152 0.07 -3.66 12.48
C GLY A 152 -0.66 -2.32 12.36
N ASN A 153 -0.13 -1.26 12.98
CA ASN A 153 -0.68 0.08 12.86
C ASN A 153 0.00 0.83 11.70
N THR A 154 -0.80 1.45 10.85
CA THR A 154 -0.29 2.34 9.80
C THR A 154 -0.21 3.77 10.32
N TYR A 155 0.97 4.37 10.19
CA TYR A 155 1.24 5.77 10.53
C TYR A 155 1.40 6.57 9.24
N CYS A 156 0.63 7.64 9.13
CA CYS A 156 0.66 8.56 8.00
C CYS A 156 1.15 9.94 8.45
N TRP A 157 1.84 10.64 7.55
CA TRP A 157 2.31 11.99 7.82
C TRP A 157 1.15 12.99 7.82
N ARG A 158 1.08 13.79 8.88
CA ARG A 158 0.06 14.83 9.09
C ARG A 158 0.70 16.21 8.99
N TRP A 159 -0.01 17.18 8.42
CA TRP A 159 0.26 18.60 8.60
C TRP A 159 -0.86 19.27 9.40
N GLY A 160 -0.48 20.20 10.27
CA GLY A 160 -1.36 21.00 11.13
C GLY A 160 -1.53 22.41 10.59
#